data_AF-A0A967EQ24-F1
#
_entry.id   AF-A0A967EQ24-F1
#
_cell.length_a   1.000
_cell.length_b   1.000
_cell.length_c   1.000
_cell.angle_alpha   90.00
_cell.angle_beta   90.00
_cell.angle_gamma   90.00
#
_symmetry.space_group_name_H-M   'P 1'
#
loop_
_entity.id
_entity.type
_entity.pdbx_description
1 polymer ?
#
loop_
_entity_poly.entity_id
_entity_poly.type
_entity_poly.pdbx_seq_one_letter_code
_entity_poly.pdbx_strand_id
1 'polypeptide(L)'
;MIYIATVHWLDATWVDIQLDYFARYLGSSPYRVYAFLNGIEPEKYRQRIYYIDTAPIVAHTAKLNLLAAKICEDGEPEDIIYFIDGDAFPVGDIQGYVQEKLRQVPLVAVQRLENEGDPQPHPSFCATTVRFWREINGDWGQGPHWQTRDGRTRTDTGG
;
A
#
# COMPACT_ATOMS: atom_id res chain seq x y z
N MET A 1 0.08 2.99 -15.40
CA MET A 1 -1.07 3.15 -14.49
C MET A 1 -0.56 3.09 -13.05
N ILE A 2 -1.25 3.72 -12.09
CA ILE A 2 -0.97 3.56 -10.65
C ILE A 2 -2.11 2.75 -10.02
N TYR A 3 -1.78 1.74 -9.25
CA TYR A 3 -2.73 0.94 -8.48
C TYR A 3 -2.47 1.15 -7.00
N ILE A 4 -3.49 1.54 -6.23
CA ILE A 4 -3.37 1.79 -4.80
C ILE A 4 -4.05 0.65 -4.04
N ALA A 5 -3.31 -0.09 -3.23
CA ALA A 5 -3.81 -1.05 -2.26
C ALA A 5 -3.93 -0.38 -0.89
N THR A 6 -5.15 -0.33 -0.34
CA THR A 6 -5.43 0.26 0.98
C THR A 6 -6.38 -0.61 1.79
N VAL A 7 -6.19 -0.67 3.10
CA VAL A 7 -7.03 -1.44 4.02
C VAL A 7 -7.63 -0.50 5.05
N HIS A 8 -8.95 -0.60 5.24
CA HIS A 8 -9.70 0.18 6.23
C HIS A 8 -10.42 -0.77 7.20
N TRP A 9 -10.34 -0.49 8.50
CA TRP A 9 -10.80 -1.40 9.56
C TRP A 9 -11.84 -0.74 10.46
N LEU A 10 -13.09 -1.22 10.40
CA LEU A 10 -14.25 -0.90 11.25
C LEU A 10 -14.72 0.56 11.27
N ASP A 11 -13.90 1.50 10.86
CA ASP A 11 -14.19 2.92 10.87
C ASP A 11 -13.97 3.53 9.49
N ALA A 12 -15.01 4.21 8.97
CA ALA A 12 -14.99 4.85 7.67
C ALA A 12 -14.42 6.29 7.70
N THR A 13 -14.05 6.82 8.86
CA THR A 13 -13.59 8.21 9.08
C THR A 13 -12.51 8.62 8.08
N TRP A 14 -11.56 7.72 7.79
CA TRP A 14 -10.41 8.03 6.94
C TRP A 14 -10.65 7.79 5.45
N VAL A 15 -11.68 7.02 5.06
CA VAL A 15 -11.87 6.61 3.66
C VAL A 15 -12.07 7.83 2.75
N ASP A 16 -13.00 8.72 3.10
CA ASP A 16 -13.29 9.89 2.26
C ASP A 16 -12.12 10.87 2.21
N ILE A 17 -11.45 11.09 3.36
CA ILE A 17 -10.24 11.91 3.45
C ILE A 17 -9.16 11.36 2.53
N GLN A 18 -8.84 10.07 2.66
CA GLN A 18 -7.80 9.44 1.86
C GLN A 18 -8.10 9.56 0.35
N LEU A 19 -9.34 9.28 -0.06
CA LEU A 19 -9.74 9.37 -1.47
C LEU A 19 -9.70 10.82 -2.01
N ASP A 20 -10.01 11.82 -1.19
CA ASP A 20 -9.90 13.24 -1.56
C ASP A 20 -8.45 13.65 -1.79
N TYR A 21 -7.54 13.18 -0.93
CA TYR A 21 -6.11 13.43 -1.08
C TYR A 21 -5.50 12.69 -2.27
N PHE A 22 -5.95 11.47 -2.59
CA PHE A 22 -5.57 10.81 -3.85
C PHE A 22 -6.02 11.63 -5.07
N ALA A 23 -7.27 12.09 -5.11
CA ALA A 23 -7.76 12.92 -6.20
C ALA A 23 -6.95 14.20 -6.36
N ARG A 24 -6.55 14.82 -5.24
CA ARG A 24 -5.77 16.06 -5.22
C ARG A 24 -4.32 15.89 -5.67
N TYR A 25 -3.66 14.82 -5.26
CA TYR A 25 -2.20 14.66 -5.42
C TYR A 25 -1.78 13.61 -6.45
N LEU A 26 -2.72 12.80 -6.96
CA LEU A 26 -2.49 11.82 -8.03
C LEU A 26 -3.32 12.10 -9.29
N GLY A 27 -4.21 13.10 -9.28
CA GLY A 27 -5.15 13.37 -10.37
C GLY A 27 -4.53 13.70 -11.73
N SER A 28 -3.21 13.95 -11.80
CA SER A 28 -2.46 14.14 -13.05
C SER A 28 -2.15 12.82 -13.78
N SER A 29 -2.33 11.67 -13.14
CA SER A 29 -2.14 10.34 -13.73
C SER A 29 -3.35 9.44 -13.57
N PRO A 30 -3.57 8.49 -14.49
CA PRO A 30 -4.57 7.48 -14.29
C PRO A 30 -4.16 6.61 -13.09
N TYR A 31 -5.05 6.53 -12.10
CA TYR A 31 -4.92 5.66 -10.95
C TYR A 31 -6.21 4.90 -10.65
N ARG A 32 -6.10 3.75 -10.00
CA ARG A 32 -7.22 2.96 -9.49
C ARG A 32 -6.98 2.58 -8.04
N VAL A 33 -8.03 2.63 -7.24
CA VAL A 33 -8.00 2.22 -5.82
C VAL A 33 -8.58 0.82 -5.68
N TYR A 34 -7.81 -0.04 -5.02
CA TYR A 34 -8.15 -1.38 -4.59
C TYR A 34 -8.20 -1.33 -3.06
N ALA A 35 -9.39 -1.49 -2.49
CA ALA A 35 -9.59 -1.34 -1.06
C ALA A 35 -10.10 -2.63 -0.43
N PHE A 36 -9.61 -2.91 0.77
CA PHE A 36 -10.22 -3.88 1.66
C PHE A 36 -10.99 -3.11 2.74
N LEU A 37 -12.32 -3.22 2.75
CA LEU A 37 -13.21 -2.49 3.67
C LEU A 37 -13.82 -3.46 4.68
N ASN A 38 -13.18 -3.60 5.85
CA ASN A 38 -13.68 -4.48 6.90
C ASN A 38 -14.72 -3.79 7.78
N GLY A 39 -15.94 -4.33 7.81
CA GLY A 39 -17.01 -3.79 8.67
C GLY A 39 -17.47 -2.39 8.27
N ILE A 40 -17.12 -1.95 7.06
CA ILE A 40 -17.48 -0.64 6.51
C ILE A 40 -18.40 -0.90 5.32
N GLU A 41 -19.54 -0.18 5.28
CA GLU A 41 -20.52 -0.27 4.19
C GLU A 41 -19.88 0.16 2.85
N PRO A 42 -19.71 -0.76 1.87
CA PRO A 42 -18.95 -0.49 0.65
C PRO A 42 -19.72 0.32 -0.40
N GLU A 43 -21.05 0.32 -0.38
CA GLU A 43 -21.85 0.78 -1.52
C GLU A 43 -21.60 2.26 -1.84
N LYS A 44 -21.42 3.10 -0.82
CA LYS A 44 -21.10 4.53 -1.00
C LYS A 44 -19.78 4.79 -1.73
N TYR A 45 -18.88 3.81 -1.78
CA TYR A 45 -17.53 3.98 -2.33
C TYR A 45 -17.34 3.37 -3.72
N ARG A 46 -18.33 2.66 -4.26
CA ARG A 46 -18.26 1.93 -5.55
C ARG A 46 -17.91 2.81 -6.76
N GLN A 47 -18.21 4.10 -6.70
CA GLN A 47 -17.87 5.05 -7.77
C GLN A 47 -16.43 5.57 -7.70
N ARG A 48 -15.79 5.50 -6.52
CA ARG A 48 -14.46 6.08 -6.25
C ARG A 48 -13.39 5.00 -6.09
N ILE A 49 -13.79 3.79 -5.73
CA ILE A 49 -12.92 2.63 -5.53
C ILE A 49 -13.21 1.61 -6.62
N TYR A 50 -12.17 1.25 -7.38
CA TYR A 50 -12.26 0.34 -8.52
C TYR A 50 -12.56 -1.10 -8.10
N TYR A 51 -11.92 -1.57 -7.03
CA TYR A 51 -12.13 -2.90 -6.48
C TYR A 51 -12.28 -2.82 -4.96
N ILE A 52 -13.32 -3.48 -4.44
CA ILE A 52 -13.60 -3.56 -3.00
C ILE A 52 -13.75 -5.01 -2.60
N ASP A 53 -12.97 -5.45 -1.62
CA ASP A 53 -13.20 -6.70 -0.87
C ASP A 53 -13.68 -6.37 0.55
N THR A 54 -14.60 -7.18 1.07
CA THR A 54 -15.20 -7.05 2.41
C THR A 54 -15.18 -8.37 3.17
N ALA A 55 -14.43 -9.37 2.71
CA ALA A 55 -14.36 -10.67 3.37
C ALA A 55 -13.91 -10.50 4.85
N PRO A 56 -14.41 -11.32 5.78
CA PRO A 56 -14.16 -11.15 7.21
C PRO A 56 -12.75 -11.64 7.63
N ILE A 57 -11.71 -11.06 7.02
CA ILE A 57 -10.29 -11.37 7.27
C ILE A 57 -9.74 -10.38 8.29
N VAL A 58 -9.20 -10.92 9.38
CA VAL A 58 -8.63 -10.11 10.47
C VAL A 58 -7.21 -9.64 10.10
N ALA A 59 -6.35 -10.54 9.62
CA ALA A 59 -4.94 -10.25 9.39
C ALA A 59 -4.72 -9.16 8.33
N HIS A 60 -4.04 -8.06 8.70
CA HIS A 60 -3.73 -6.93 7.82
C HIS A 60 -2.92 -7.35 6.60
N THR A 61 -1.85 -8.09 6.83
CA THR A 61 -0.91 -8.58 5.80
C THR A 61 -1.61 -9.46 4.77
N ALA A 62 -2.52 -10.34 5.19
CA ALA A 62 -3.32 -11.17 4.28
C ALA A 62 -4.19 -10.32 3.34
N LYS A 63 -4.78 -9.23 3.86
CA LYS A 63 -5.59 -8.30 3.05
C LYS A 63 -4.73 -7.57 2.03
N LEU A 64 -3.57 -7.05 2.43
CA LEU A 64 -2.62 -6.41 1.51
C LEU A 64 -2.16 -7.37 0.40
N ASN A 65 -1.88 -8.63 0.74
CA ASN A 65 -1.51 -9.65 -0.24
C ASN A 65 -2.63 -9.97 -1.23
N LEU A 66 -3.89 -10.05 -0.78
CA LEU A 66 -5.04 -10.25 -1.66
C LEU A 66 -5.22 -9.08 -2.65
N LEU A 67 -5.06 -7.84 -2.16
CA LEU A 67 -5.09 -6.65 -3.02
C LEU A 67 -3.93 -6.66 -4.01
N ALA A 68 -2.71 -6.99 -3.57
CA ALA A 68 -1.53 -7.09 -4.43
C ALA A 68 -1.71 -8.17 -5.51
N ALA A 69 -2.27 -9.32 -5.16
CA ALA A 69 -2.59 -10.39 -6.10
C ALA A 69 -3.59 -9.92 -7.15
N LYS A 70 -4.68 -9.27 -6.73
CA LYS A 70 -5.68 -8.71 -7.67
C LYS A 70 -5.06 -7.65 -8.60
N ILE A 71 -4.24 -6.75 -8.08
CA ILE A 71 -3.50 -5.77 -8.88
C ILE A 71 -2.56 -6.46 -9.86
N CYS A 72 -1.87 -7.52 -9.42
CA CYS A 72 -1.03 -8.35 -10.28
C CYS A 72 -1.81 -9.22 -11.25
N GLU A 73 -3.13 -9.34 -11.18
CA GLU A 73 -3.93 -9.94 -12.26
C GLU A 73 -4.31 -8.88 -13.30
N ASP A 74 -4.63 -7.67 -12.84
CA ASP A 74 -5.18 -6.61 -13.67
C ASP A 74 -4.12 -5.73 -14.35
N GLY A 75 -2.90 -5.68 -13.79
CA GLY A 75 -1.86 -4.72 -14.15
C GLY A 75 -0.80 -5.22 -15.13
N GLU A 76 -0.30 -4.28 -15.93
CA GLU A 76 0.86 -4.50 -16.81
C GLU A 76 2.17 -4.47 -16.02
N PRO A 77 3.25 -5.13 -16.47
CA PRO A 77 4.51 -5.21 -15.72
C PRO A 77 5.10 -3.84 -15.31
N GLU A 78 4.94 -2.81 -16.15
CA GLU A 78 5.46 -1.45 -15.93
C GLU A 78 4.55 -0.58 -15.05
N ASP A 79 3.35 -1.05 -14.72
CA ASP A 79 2.46 -0.34 -13.82
C ASP A 79 3.03 -0.33 -12.39
N ILE A 80 2.60 0.66 -11.61
CA ILE A 80 3.12 0.91 -10.26
C ILE A 80 2.07 0.53 -9.22
N ILE A 81 2.47 -0.23 -8.22
CA ILE A 81 1.68 -0.56 -7.03
C ILE A 81 2.09 0.37 -5.90
N TYR A 82 1.13 1.08 -5.32
CA TYR A 82 1.26 1.78 -4.04
C TYR A 82 0.51 0.99 -2.97
N PHE A 83 1.18 0.72 -1.87
CA PHE A 83 0.55 0.29 -0.62
C PHE A 83 0.50 1.52 0.28
N ILE A 84 -0.71 1.85 0.74
CA ILE A 84 -0.98 3.01 1.61
C ILE A 84 -1.99 2.55 2.66
N ASP A 85 -1.62 2.61 3.94
CA ASP A 85 -2.54 2.32 5.05
C ASP A 85 -3.77 3.24 5.01
N GLY A 86 -4.91 2.77 5.55
CA GLY A 86 -6.19 3.47 5.45
C GLY A 86 -6.21 4.88 6.05
N ASP A 87 -5.33 5.16 7.00
CA ASP A 87 -5.15 6.46 7.65
C ASP A 87 -3.96 7.27 7.12
N ALA A 88 -3.29 6.79 6.06
CA ALA A 88 -2.21 7.47 5.37
C ALA A 88 -2.66 8.04 4.02
N PHE A 89 -2.15 9.22 3.66
CA PHE A 89 -2.44 9.88 2.38
C PHE A 89 -1.33 10.87 1.98
N PRO A 90 -1.10 11.06 0.67
CA PRO A 90 -0.07 11.99 0.18
C PRO A 90 -0.47 13.44 0.47
N VAL A 91 0.47 14.29 0.89
CA VAL A 91 0.24 15.75 1.07
C VAL A 91 1.00 16.62 0.06
N GLY A 92 1.58 15.99 -0.96
CA GLY A 92 2.41 16.61 -2.00
C GLY A 92 2.54 15.71 -3.23
N ASP A 93 3.42 16.07 -4.17
CA ASP A 93 3.68 15.27 -5.37
C ASP A 93 4.43 13.97 -5.04
N ILE A 94 3.65 12.93 -4.73
CA ILE A 94 4.18 11.59 -4.47
C ILE A 94 4.49 10.84 -5.78
N GLN A 95 3.80 11.18 -6.88
CA GLN A 95 4.00 10.52 -8.16
C GLN A 95 5.38 10.84 -8.73
N GLY A 96 5.71 12.13 -8.86
CA GLY A 96 7.00 12.55 -9.42
C GLY A 96 8.15 11.97 -8.63
N TYR A 97 8.04 11.99 -7.29
CA TYR A 97 8.99 11.36 -6.38
C TYR A 97 9.17 9.86 -6.67
N VAL A 98 8.08 9.08 -6.69
CA VAL A 98 8.16 7.63 -6.91
C VAL A 98 8.72 7.30 -8.29
N GLN A 99 8.25 7.98 -9.33
CA GLN A 99 8.73 7.74 -10.69
C GLN A 99 10.23 8.05 -10.82
N GLU A 100 10.73 9.07 -10.14
CA GLU A 100 12.16 9.37 -10.10
C GLU A 100 12.96 8.28 -9.39
N LYS A 101 12.47 7.83 -8.22
CA LYS A 101 13.17 6.83 -7.41
C LYS A 101 13.13 5.44 -8.04
N LEU A 102 12.02 5.01 -8.62
CA LEU A 102 11.90 3.70 -9.26
C LEU A 102 12.76 3.53 -10.52
N ARG A 103 13.31 4.61 -11.07
CA ARG A 103 14.37 4.54 -12.10
C ARG A 103 15.73 4.09 -11.55
N GLN A 104 15.92 4.16 -10.23
CA GLN A 104 17.20 3.93 -9.57
C GLN A 104 17.17 2.72 -8.63
N VAL A 105 16.02 2.45 -8.01
CA VAL A 105 15.82 1.36 -7.05
C VAL A 105 14.52 0.61 -7.37
N PRO A 106 14.41 -0.69 -7.05
CA PRO A 106 13.23 -1.47 -7.42
C PRO A 106 12.01 -1.21 -6.52
N LEU A 107 12.23 -0.66 -5.32
CA LEU A 107 11.19 -0.42 -4.32
C LEU A 107 11.52 0.83 -3.51
N VAL A 108 10.49 1.58 -3.13
CA VAL A 108 10.58 2.76 -2.27
C VAL A 108 9.58 2.60 -1.14
N ALA A 109 9.99 2.81 0.10
CA ALA A 109 9.09 2.72 1.25
C ALA A 109 9.51 3.67 2.36
N VAL A 110 8.58 3.94 3.28
CA VAL A 110 8.90 4.64 4.53
C VAL A 110 9.64 3.69 5.46
N GLN A 111 10.68 4.20 6.11
CA GLN A 111 11.32 3.55 7.25
C GLN A 111 10.76 4.15 8.53
N ARG A 112 10.28 3.31 9.45
CA ARG A 112 9.78 3.75 10.75
C ARG A 112 10.94 3.91 11.73
N LEU A 113 11.48 5.12 11.82
CA LEU A 113 12.61 5.42 12.70
C LEU A 113 12.25 5.25 14.18
N GLU A 114 10.99 5.47 14.54
CA GLU A 114 10.46 5.21 15.88
C GLU A 114 10.46 3.72 16.25
N ASN A 115 10.53 2.84 15.25
CA ASN A 115 10.68 1.39 15.44
C ASN A 115 12.16 0.97 15.38
N GLU A 116 13.04 1.69 16.08
CA GLU A 116 14.48 1.41 16.19
C GLU A 116 15.22 1.36 14.82
N GLY A 117 14.63 1.97 13.78
CA GLY A 117 15.16 1.96 12.42
C GLY A 117 15.02 0.61 11.71
N ASP A 118 13.98 -0.17 12.01
CA ASP A 118 13.63 -1.40 11.29
C ASP A 118 13.66 -1.15 9.76
N PRO A 119 14.49 -1.89 8.99
CA PRO A 119 14.59 -1.70 7.54
C PRO A 119 13.40 -2.33 6.77
N GLN A 120 12.49 -3.02 7.45
CA GLN A 120 11.29 -3.57 6.83
C GLN A 120 10.45 -2.46 6.17
N PRO A 121 10.10 -2.57 4.87
CA PRO A 121 9.15 -1.67 4.23
C PRO A 121 7.82 -1.62 4.98
N HIS A 122 7.24 -0.43 5.14
CA HIS A 122 5.98 -0.27 5.85
C HIS A 122 4.82 0.12 4.90
N PRO A 123 3.59 -0.43 5.09
CA PRO A 123 2.45 -0.14 4.22
C PRO A 123 1.89 1.28 4.37
N SER A 124 2.25 2.05 5.40
CA SER A 124 1.92 3.49 5.48
C SER A 124 2.36 4.26 4.24
N PHE A 125 3.48 3.84 3.63
CA PHE A 125 3.73 4.05 2.21
C PHE A 125 4.83 3.12 1.71
N CYS A 126 4.49 2.31 0.70
CA CYS A 126 5.43 1.49 -0.07
C CYS A 126 5.02 1.52 -1.54
N ALA A 127 5.99 1.61 -2.44
CA ALA A 127 5.77 1.67 -3.87
C ALA A 127 6.78 0.81 -4.65
N THR A 128 6.29 0.07 -5.63
CA THR A 128 7.11 -0.74 -6.54
C THR A 128 6.38 -0.97 -7.86
N THR A 129 7.03 -1.61 -8.83
CA THR A 129 6.39 -2.03 -10.09
C THR A 129 5.68 -3.38 -9.91
N VAL A 130 4.63 -3.61 -10.71
CA VAL A 130 3.96 -4.92 -10.80
C VAL A 130 4.96 -6.02 -11.16
N ARG A 131 5.87 -5.74 -12.10
CA ARG A 131 6.95 -6.67 -12.47
C ARG A 131 7.77 -7.07 -11.26
N PHE A 132 8.33 -6.11 -10.54
CA PHE A 132 9.23 -6.41 -9.42
C PHE A 132 8.51 -7.15 -8.31
N TRP A 133 7.27 -6.75 -7.98
CA TRP A 133 6.46 -7.47 -6.99
C TRP A 133 6.27 -8.95 -7.35
N ARG A 134 5.98 -9.25 -8.63
CA ARG A 134 5.88 -10.63 -9.13
C ARG A 134 7.23 -11.37 -9.08
N GLU A 135 8.31 -10.73 -9.52
CA GLU A 135 9.65 -11.33 -9.58
C GLU A 135 10.16 -11.80 -8.20
N ILE A 136 9.88 -11.03 -7.14
CA ILE A 136 10.31 -11.38 -5.79
C ILE A 136 9.32 -12.30 -5.06
N ASN A 137 8.20 -12.68 -5.67
CA ASN A 137 7.03 -13.27 -5.00
C ASN A 137 6.62 -12.45 -3.77
N GLY A 138 6.36 -11.15 -3.99
CA GLY A 138 6.14 -10.19 -2.91
C GLY A 138 5.05 -10.62 -1.94
N ASP A 139 5.35 -10.47 -0.66
CA ASP A 139 4.54 -10.95 0.46
C ASP A 139 4.69 -9.99 1.66
N TRP A 140 3.56 -9.58 2.24
CA TRP A 140 3.50 -8.81 3.49
C TRP A 140 3.53 -9.68 4.75
N GLY A 141 3.57 -11.01 4.61
CA GLY A 141 3.73 -11.95 5.71
C GLY A 141 5.02 -11.69 6.52
N GLN A 142 5.15 -12.37 7.67
CA GLN A 142 6.34 -12.20 8.51
C GLN A 142 7.60 -12.56 7.72
N GLY A 143 8.40 -11.53 7.44
CA GLY A 143 9.67 -11.64 6.75
C GLY A 143 10.81 -12.09 7.66
N PRO A 144 12.06 -11.89 7.22
CA PRO A 144 13.23 -12.15 8.04
C PRO A 144 13.25 -11.24 9.28
N HIS A 145 14.05 -11.68 10.24
CA HIS A 145 14.30 -10.98 11.48
C HIS A 145 15.47 -10.02 11.28
N TRP A 146 15.25 -8.71 11.46
CA TRP A 146 16.26 -7.69 11.24
C TRP A 146 16.97 -7.33 12.54
N GLN A 147 18.30 -7.19 12.49
CA GLN A 147 19.04 -6.58 13.59
C GLN A 147 18.89 -5.06 13.51
N THR A 148 18.28 -4.49 14.54
CA THR A 148 18.23 -3.05 14.76
C THR A 148 19.61 -2.51 15.15
N ARG A 149 19.77 -1.18 15.13
CA ARG A 149 21.03 -0.53 15.54
C ARG A 149 21.44 -0.84 16.97
N ASP A 150 20.49 -1.19 17.83
CA ASP A 150 20.71 -1.50 19.26
C ASP A 150 20.92 -3.01 19.51
N GLY A 151 21.06 -3.82 18.45
CA GLY A 151 21.31 -5.26 18.54
C GLY A 151 20.08 -6.11 18.87
N ARG A 152 18.88 -5.51 18.91
CA ARG A 152 17.61 -6.23 19.06
C ARG A 152 17.12 -6.75 17.73
N THR A 153 16.42 -7.88 17.78
CA THR A 153 15.79 -8.49 16.61
C THR A 153 14.34 -8.02 16.49
N ARG A 154 13.96 -7.51 15.31
CA ARG A 154 12.59 -7.03 15.03
C ARG A 154 12.06 -7.52 13.68
N THR A 155 10.75 -7.67 13.62
CA THR A 155 9.96 -7.89 12.40
C THR A 155 8.60 -7.23 12.60
N ASP A 156 8.41 -6.02 12.09
CA ASP A 156 7.13 -5.32 12.06
C ASP A 156 6.65 -5.14 10.61
N THR A 157 5.60 -5.87 10.24
CA THR A 157 5.01 -5.84 8.89
C THR A 157 3.94 -4.76 8.72
N GLY A 158 3.67 -3.96 9.77
CA GLY A 158 2.52 -3.07 9.85
C GLY A 158 1.21 -3.81 10.08
N GLY A 159 0.24 -3.13 10.71
CA GLY A 159 -1.09 -3.65 11.03
C GLY A 159 -1.50 -3.49 12.49
#